data_AF-A0A499W4Y2-F1
#
_entry.id   AF-A0A499W4Y2-F1
#
_cell.length_a   1.000
_cell.length_b   1.000
_cell.length_c   1.000
_cell.angle_alpha   90.00
_cell.angle_beta   90.00
_cell.angle_gamma   90.00
#
_symmetry.space_group_name_H-M   'P 1'
#
loop_
_entity.id
_entity.type
_entity.pdbx_description
1 polymer ?
#
loop_
_entity_poly.entity_id
_entity_poly.type
_entity_poly.pdbx_seq_one_letter_code
_entity_poly.pdbx_strand_id
1 'polypeptide(L)'
;MPVSVALVGAGPRGTSVLERLCASAPELLAPGVRLTVHVVDPAPPGPGRVWRTAQSPELLMNTVACQVTLFTDESVECAGPIRPGPSLYEWASGGGIGAGVGVGEELGPDDYPTRAQYGRYLEWVFAEAVRGAPPAVRVEVHPARAVRLDDAPDGRQTLTLATGRTLEGLAAVVLAQGHLPTVADPAARRLAAQAARHGLRHIPPANPADVDLSPLAPGEPVLLRGLGLNFFDHMALLTTARGGRYERTARGLVYRPSGREPKLYAGSRRGIPYQARGDNAKGPYGRHRPLLLTDEVMARFRKRADSGEAPDFLAEIWPLVAKEVETVYYECLLNRRDRLPEHPASPPDRPAFRDRFLAAALGSPEESAVLDEFGVRGADRWSWDRISRPYTGHTFDGPAAWRSWLLARLREDAEQAALGNVEGPLKAALDVLRDLRNELRLIVDHGGLSGASRRDHLDRWYTPLNAFLSIGPPRRRIEEMTALIEAGVLDVLGPRLEVRAEDGAWVARSPTSPARPCGPSHSSRPACRNRTCGAPPTNCWPDC
;
A
#
# COMPACT_ATOMS: atom_id res chain seq x y z
N MET A 1 -18.34 40.80 -8.36
CA MET A 1 -19.15 39.77 -7.67
C MET A 1 -18.18 38.87 -6.90
N PRO A 2 -18.42 38.56 -5.61
CA PRO A 2 -17.65 37.55 -4.91
C PRO A 2 -17.94 36.16 -5.49
N VAL A 3 -16.92 35.33 -5.65
CA VAL A 3 -17.01 33.93 -6.07
C VAL A 3 -16.62 33.07 -4.88
N SER A 4 -17.35 31.99 -4.63
CA SER A 4 -17.04 31.06 -3.53
C SER A 4 -16.93 29.64 -4.06
N VAL A 5 -15.96 28.89 -3.56
CA VAL A 5 -15.79 27.46 -3.83
C VAL A 5 -15.60 26.72 -2.52
N ALA A 6 -15.95 25.43 -2.47
CA ALA A 6 -15.69 24.60 -1.29
C ALA A 6 -14.77 23.42 -1.62
N LEU A 7 -13.84 23.13 -0.73
CA LEU A 7 -12.97 21.96 -0.74
C LEU A 7 -13.42 21.02 0.37
N VAL A 8 -13.99 19.87 0.02
CA VAL A 8 -14.42 18.84 0.99
C VAL A 8 -13.31 17.82 1.17
N GLY A 9 -12.56 17.97 2.26
CA GLY A 9 -11.33 17.25 2.52
C GLY A 9 -10.13 18.21 2.52
N ALA A 10 -9.42 18.26 3.65
CA ALA A 10 -8.25 19.09 3.88
C ALA A 10 -6.99 18.25 4.07
N GLY A 11 -6.97 17.03 3.53
CA GLY A 11 -5.75 16.23 3.40
C GLY A 11 -4.88 16.66 2.21
N PRO A 12 -3.85 15.87 1.83
CA PRO A 12 -2.90 16.25 0.78
C PRO A 12 -3.53 16.73 -0.53
N ARG A 13 -4.56 16.04 -1.03
CA ARG A 13 -5.27 16.41 -2.26
C ARG A 13 -6.00 17.75 -2.14
N GLY A 14 -6.67 17.99 -1.02
CA GLY A 14 -7.37 19.26 -0.77
C GLY A 14 -6.38 20.41 -0.66
N THR A 15 -5.26 20.19 0.03
CA THR A 15 -4.16 21.16 0.11
C THR A 15 -3.57 21.48 -1.25
N SER A 16 -3.33 20.48 -2.12
CA SER A 16 -2.86 20.73 -3.49
C SER A 16 -3.86 21.55 -4.31
N VAL A 17 -5.17 21.32 -4.17
CA VAL A 17 -6.18 22.13 -4.85
C VAL A 17 -6.19 23.57 -4.33
N LEU A 18 -6.13 23.76 -3.01
CA LEU A 18 -6.04 25.09 -2.40
C LEU A 18 -4.81 25.85 -2.91
N GLU A 19 -3.66 25.19 -2.90
CA GLU A 19 -2.40 25.76 -3.34
C GLU A 19 -2.48 26.15 -4.83
N ARG A 20 -3.03 25.30 -5.71
CA ARG A 20 -3.26 25.63 -7.13
C ARG A 20 -4.24 26.78 -7.32
N LEU A 21 -5.33 26.85 -6.56
CA LEU A 21 -6.24 28.00 -6.61
C LEU A 21 -5.53 29.31 -6.22
N CYS A 22 -4.70 29.28 -5.18
CA CYS A 22 -3.88 30.43 -4.79
C CYS A 22 -2.80 30.77 -5.84
N ALA A 23 -2.26 29.77 -6.53
CA ALA A 23 -1.27 29.95 -7.61
C ALA A 23 -1.86 30.59 -8.84
N SER A 24 -3.00 30.09 -9.30
CA SER A 24 -3.66 30.54 -10.53
C SER A 24 -4.52 31.79 -10.33
N ALA A 25 -4.86 32.18 -9.09
CA ALA A 25 -5.76 33.30 -8.82
C ALA A 25 -5.44 34.61 -9.58
N PRO A 26 -4.17 35.06 -9.73
CA PRO A 26 -3.86 36.27 -10.50
C PRO A 26 -4.26 36.20 -11.98
N GLU A 27 -4.24 35.01 -12.58
CA GLU A 27 -4.62 34.77 -13.99
C GLU A 27 -6.10 34.39 -14.12
N LEU A 28 -6.64 33.69 -13.11
CA LEU A 28 -7.99 33.15 -13.10
C LEU A 28 -9.05 34.21 -12.78
N LEU A 29 -8.72 35.19 -11.92
CA LEU A 29 -9.69 36.16 -11.41
C LEU A 29 -9.61 37.46 -12.20
N ALA A 30 -10.75 37.90 -12.74
CA ALA A 30 -10.86 39.23 -13.33
C ALA A 30 -10.57 40.33 -12.27
N PRO A 31 -10.05 41.50 -12.68
CA PRO A 31 -9.76 42.60 -11.77
C PRO A 31 -10.95 42.95 -10.87
N GLY A 32 -10.69 43.06 -9.56
CA GLY A 32 -11.71 43.39 -8.55
C GLY A 32 -12.57 42.20 -8.07
N VAL A 33 -12.47 41.03 -8.69
CA VAL A 33 -13.11 39.80 -8.18
C VAL A 33 -12.39 39.32 -6.92
N ARG A 34 -13.16 38.75 -5.98
CA ARG A 34 -12.65 38.10 -4.78
C ARG A 34 -13.12 36.65 -4.76
N LEU A 35 -12.22 35.73 -4.40
CA LEU A 35 -12.49 34.32 -4.26
C LEU A 35 -12.51 33.95 -2.76
N THR A 36 -13.57 33.31 -2.29
CA THR A 36 -13.58 32.64 -0.99
C THR A 36 -13.44 31.14 -1.18
N VAL A 37 -12.43 30.54 -0.57
CA VAL A 37 -12.21 29.09 -0.57
C VAL A 37 -12.58 28.55 0.80
N HIS A 38 -13.72 27.86 0.88
CA HIS A 38 -14.16 27.19 2.10
C HIS A 38 -13.52 25.79 2.18
N VAL A 39 -12.60 25.59 3.12
CA VAL A 39 -11.95 24.29 3.37
C VAL A 39 -12.72 23.56 4.46
N VAL A 40 -13.33 22.42 4.13
CA VAL A 40 -14.25 21.69 5.00
C VAL A 40 -13.68 20.31 5.30
N ASP A 41 -13.27 20.08 6.55
CA ASP A 41 -12.82 18.77 7.02
C ASP A 41 -13.07 18.64 8.53
N PRO A 42 -13.56 17.50 9.06
CA PRO A 42 -13.66 17.30 10.50
C PRO A 42 -12.29 17.13 11.20
N ALA A 43 -11.20 16.91 10.47
CA ALA A 43 -9.84 16.79 10.99
C ALA A 43 -9.00 18.05 10.67
N PRO A 44 -7.87 18.27 11.38
CA PRO A 44 -6.99 19.40 11.12
C PRO A 44 -6.53 19.47 9.64
N PRO A 45 -6.47 20.67 9.04
CA PRO A 45 -6.11 20.86 7.65
C PRO A 45 -4.61 20.66 7.40
N GLY A 46 -4.26 20.09 6.25
CA GLY A 46 -2.94 19.57 5.92
C GLY A 46 -2.91 18.03 6.05
N PRO A 47 -2.74 17.49 7.27
CA PRO A 47 -2.62 16.04 7.47
C PRO A 47 -3.96 15.30 7.30
N GLY A 48 -5.08 15.98 7.57
CA GLY A 48 -6.40 15.38 7.63
C GLY A 48 -6.46 14.20 8.61
N ARG A 49 -7.44 13.31 8.41
CA ARG A 49 -7.60 12.14 9.28
C ARG A 49 -6.50 11.09 9.09
N VAL A 50 -5.87 10.99 7.92
CA VAL A 50 -4.96 9.87 7.61
C VAL A 50 -3.56 10.07 8.19
N TRP A 51 -3.06 11.32 8.21
CA TRP A 51 -1.69 11.63 8.59
C TRP A 51 -1.60 12.38 9.92
N ARG A 52 -2.54 12.16 10.84
CA ARG A 52 -2.56 12.78 12.17
C ARG A 52 -1.20 12.66 12.86
N THR A 53 -0.74 13.78 13.42
CA THR A 53 0.56 13.92 14.09
C THR A 53 0.66 13.15 15.41
N ALA A 54 -0.46 12.78 16.01
CA ALA A 54 -0.55 12.03 17.27
C ALA A 54 -0.63 10.50 17.08
N GLN A 55 -0.47 9.97 15.87
CA GLN A 55 -0.41 8.53 15.64
C GLN A 55 0.85 7.91 16.26
N SER A 56 0.83 6.59 16.48
CA SER A 56 1.99 5.86 16.99
C SER A 56 3.25 6.14 16.15
N PRO A 57 4.41 6.39 16.79
CA PRO A 57 5.68 6.60 16.09
C PRO A 57 6.13 5.35 15.32
N GLU A 58 5.57 4.18 15.65
CA GLU A 58 5.87 2.92 14.97
C GLU A 58 5.26 2.81 13.58
N LEU A 59 4.36 3.71 13.19
CA LEU A 59 3.72 3.68 11.88
C LEU A 59 4.55 4.48 10.88
N LEU A 60 5.03 3.79 9.85
CA LEU A 60 5.88 4.37 8.81
C LEU A 60 5.08 4.67 7.53
N MET A 61 5.61 5.61 6.76
CA MET A 61 5.31 5.72 5.33
C MET A 61 5.92 4.56 4.55
N ASN A 62 5.43 4.37 3.33
CA ASN A 62 5.96 3.42 2.36
C ASN A 62 6.67 4.13 1.17
N THR A 63 7.02 5.40 1.36
CA THR A 63 7.80 6.22 0.43
C THR A 63 8.94 6.86 1.21
N VAL A 64 10.13 6.96 0.60
CA VAL A 64 11.30 7.57 1.24
C VAL A 64 11.19 9.09 1.31
N ALA A 65 11.84 9.70 2.29
CA ALA A 65 11.68 11.10 2.64
C ALA A 65 11.97 12.09 1.48
N CYS A 66 13.01 11.83 0.68
CA CYS A 66 13.39 12.70 -0.45
C CYS A 66 12.43 12.63 -1.65
N GLN A 67 11.55 11.64 -1.71
CA GLN A 67 10.59 11.44 -2.81
C GLN A 67 9.19 12.01 -2.50
N VAL A 68 9.05 12.74 -1.39
CA VAL A 68 7.75 13.26 -0.94
C VAL A 68 7.78 14.79 -0.96
N THR A 69 6.90 15.39 -1.75
CA THR A 69 6.63 16.83 -1.74
C THR A 69 5.17 17.11 -2.10
N LEU A 70 4.63 18.24 -1.65
CA LEU A 70 3.37 18.80 -2.13
C LEU A 70 3.57 20.05 -3.00
N PHE A 71 4.80 20.50 -3.18
CA PHE A 71 5.14 21.57 -4.10
C PHE A 71 5.26 21.02 -5.51
N THR A 72 5.12 21.91 -6.48
CA THR A 72 5.23 21.56 -7.89
C THR A 72 6.60 21.91 -8.43
N ASP A 73 7.05 21.14 -9.39
CA ASP A 73 8.25 21.39 -10.18
C ASP A 73 7.92 21.22 -11.66
N GLU A 74 8.94 21.28 -12.52
CA GLU A 74 8.82 21.14 -13.97
C GLU A 74 8.33 19.75 -14.43
N SER A 75 8.26 18.76 -13.54
CA SER A 75 7.74 17.43 -13.86
C SER A 75 6.21 17.34 -13.82
N VAL A 76 5.54 18.37 -13.29
CA VAL A 76 4.08 18.42 -13.15
C VAL A 76 3.46 19.26 -14.26
N GLU A 77 2.54 18.68 -15.02
CA GLU A 77 1.67 19.44 -15.92
C GLU A 77 0.47 19.99 -15.13
N CYS A 78 0.38 21.31 -15.00
CA CYS A 78 -0.74 21.97 -14.33
C CYS A 78 -0.98 23.39 -14.87
N ALA A 79 -2.19 23.90 -14.68
CA ALA A 79 -2.51 25.30 -14.94
C ALA A 79 -1.91 26.23 -13.86
N GLY A 80 -1.60 27.47 -14.26
CA GLY A 80 -0.93 28.46 -13.41
C GLY A 80 0.57 28.18 -13.22
N PRO A 81 1.27 29.06 -12.50
CA PRO A 81 2.71 28.98 -12.35
C PRO A 81 3.14 27.79 -11.46
N ILE A 82 4.27 27.19 -11.82
CA ILE A 82 4.98 26.25 -10.94
C ILE A 82 5.47 26.99 -9.70
N ARG A 83 5.13 26.46 -8.52
CA ARG A 83 5.58 26.94 -7.21
C ARG A 83 6.45 25.87 -6.55
N PRO A 84 7.79 25.94 -6.70
CA PRO A 84 8.69 24.99 -6.08
C PRO A 84 8.77 25.21 -4.57
N GLY A 85 9.20 24.17 -3.87
CA GLY A 85 9.40 24.18 -2.43
C GLY A 85 10.02 22.87 -1.96
N PRO A 86 10.36 22.77 -0.67
CA PRO A 86 11.15 21.66 -0.16
C PRO A 86 10.36 20.35 -0.18
N SER A 87 11.06 19.27 -0.49
CA SER A 87 10.67 17.92 -0.11
C SER A 87 10.55 17.77 1.41
N LEU A 88 9.91 16.70 1.87
CA LEU A 88 9.82 16.35 3.28
C LEU A 88 11.22 16.24 3.92
N TYR A 89 12.18 15.63 3.22
CA TYR A 89 13.56 15.54 3.67
C TYR A 89 14.22 16.92 3.81
N GLU A 90 14.16 17.76 2.78
CA GLU A 90 14.77 19.10 2.81
C GLU A 90 14.16 19.97 3.92
N TRP A 91 12.83 19.89 4.09
CA TRP A 91 12.11 20.58 5.16
C TRP A 91 12.56 20.12 6.54
N ALA A 92 12.68 18.80 6.75
CA ALA A 92 13.11 18.22 8.02
C ALA A 92 14.58 18.58 8.34
N SER A 93 15.48 18.44 7.36
CA SER A 93 16.92 18.72 7.49
C SER A 93 17.24 20.18 7.75
N GLY A 94 16.41 21.11 7.27
CA GLY A 94 16.49 22.52 7.63
C GLY A 94 15.99 22.85 9.04
N GLY A 95 15.65 21.86 9.87
CA GLY A 95 15.11 22.05 11.22
C GLY A 95 13.62 22.42 11.25
N GLY A 96 12.85 22.04 10.22
CA GLY A 96 11.47 22.53 10.02
C GLY A 96 11.44 24.05 9.80
N ILE A 97 12.51 24.55 9.14
CA ILE A 97 13.05 25.92 9.05
C ILE A 97 12.11 26.99 9.64
N GLY A 98 12.29 27.29 10.94
CA GLY A 98 11.64 28.40 11.64
C GLY A 98 10.35 28.07 12.42
N ALA A 99 9.85 26.84 12.38
CA ALA A 99 8.55 26.51 12.96
C ALA A 99 8.57 26.12 14.46
N GLY A 100 9.73 26.06 15.12
CA GLY A 100 9.83 25.58 16.51
C GLY A 100 9.39 24.11 16.70
N VAL A 101 9.20 23.38 15.60
CA VAL A 101 8.76 21.99 15.60
C VAL A 101 10.01 21.12 15.70
N GLY A 102 10.34 20.68 16.92
CA GLY A 102 11.38 19.67 17.13
C GLY A 102 11.02 18.37 16.42
N VAL A 103 11.54 18.17 15.21
CA VAL A 103 11.58 16.86 14.57
C VAL A 103 12.68 16.08 15.29
N GLY A 104 12.31 15.33 16.32
CA GLY A 104 13.24 14.77 17.32
C GLY A 104 14.15 13.64 16.82
N GLU A 105 14.15 13.30 15.53
CA GLU A 105 15.00 12.29 14.93
C GLU A 105 15.58 12.82 13.61
N GLU A 106 16.89 12.68 13.43
CA GLU A 106 17.60 12.99 12.20
C GLU A 106 17.11 12.05 11.10
N LEU A 107 16.45 12.61 10.07
CA LEU A 107 15.84 11.86 8.97
C LEU A 107 16.77 11.93 7.76
N GLY A 108 17.32 10.79 7.34
CA GLY A 108 18.08 10.68 6.10
C GLY A 108 17.18 10.79 4.85
N PRO A 109 17.76 11.09 3.68
CA PRO A 109 17.00 11.26 2.44
C PRO A 109 16.26 9.99 2.00
N ASP A 110 16.85 8.83 2.25
CA ASP A 110 16.32 7.51 1.86
C ASP A 110 15.62 6.78 3.01
N ASP A 111 15.46 7.44 4.16
CA ASP A 111 14.71 6.89 5.28
C ASP A 111 13.20 6.92 5.00
N TYR A 112 12.50 5.95 5.58
CA TYR A 112 11.05 5.91 5.57
C TYR A 112 10.53 6.65 6.81
N PRO A 113 9.99 7.88 6.65
CA PRO A 113 9.54 8.69 7.77
C PRO A 113 8.33 8.05 8.46
N THR A 114 8.14 8.38 9.72
CA THR A 114 6.90 8.10 10.44
C THR A 114 5.73 8.85 9.80
N ARG A 115 4.52 8.30 9.90
CA ARG A 115 3.30 8.99 9.44
C ARG A 115 3.08 10.32 10.17
N ALA A 116 3.54 10.40 11.42
CA ALA A 116 3.48 11.62 12.22
C ALA A 116 4.42 12.72 11.68
N GLN A 117 5.65 12.38 11.27
CA GLN A 117 6.58 13.33 10.64
C GLN A 117 5.99 13.91 9.35
N TYR A 118 5.43 13.07 8.48
CA TYR A 118 4.76 13.54 7.28
C TYR A 118 3.50 14.38 7.59
N GLY A 119 2.77 14.02 8.64
CA GLY A 119 1.66 14.82 9.14
C GLY A 119 2.05 16.26 9.48
N ARG A 120 3.19 16.45 10.16
CA ARG A 120 3.71 17.79 10.51
C ARG A 120 4.14 18.57 9.27
N TYR A 121 4.76 17.91 8.29
CA TYR A 121 5.06 18.52 7.00
C TYR A 121 3.79 18.98 6.29
N LEU A 122 2.73 18.17 6.27
CA LEU A 122 1.45 18.54 5.65
C LEU A 122 0.75 19.72 6.33
N GLU A 123 0.81 19.78 7.66
CA GLU A 123 0.31 20.92 8.44
C GLU A 123 1.07 22.20 8.06
N TRP A 124 2.40 22.11 7.97
CA TRP A 124 3.23 23.22 7.51
C TRP A 124 2.92 23.64 6.05
N VAL A 125 2.84 22.70 5.11
CA VAL A 125 2.50 23.01 3.70
C VAL A 125 1.14 23.70 3.59
N PHE A 126 0.14 23.25 4.35
CA PHE A 126 -1.17 23.90 4.35
C PHE A 126 -1.07 25.35 4.88
N ALA A 127 -0.37 25.56 5.99
CA ALA A 127 -0.15 26.88 6.55
C ALA A 127 0.58 27.80 5.56
N GLU A 128 1.57 27.28 4.83
CA GLU A 128 2.30 28.01 3.80
C GLU A 128 1.40 28.40 2.62
N ALA A 129 0.54 27.49 2.15
CA ALA A 129 -0.42 27.78 1.09
C ALA A 129 -1.41 28.89 1.48
N VAL A 130 -1.85 28.92 2.74
CA VAL A 130 -2.72 29.98 3.28
C VAL A 130 -1.95 31.29 3.43
N ARG A 131 -0.72 31.25 3.98
CA ARG A 131 0.13 32.42 4.16
C ARG A 131 0.51 33.08 2.82
N GLY A 132 0.72 32.28 1.79
CA GLY A 132 1.01 32.71 0.42
C GLY A 132 -0.21 33.03 -0.43
N ALA A 133 -1.44 33.01 0.13
CA ALA A 133 -2.65 33.32 -0.63
C ALA A 133 -2.64 34.80 -1.10
N PRO A 134 -2.91 35.07 -2.39
CA PRO A 134 -3.01 36.45 -2.88
C PRO A 134 -4.11 37.24 -2.17
N PRO A 135 -4.06 38.60 -2.10
CA PRO A 135 -5.08 39.41 -1.43
C PRO A 135 -6.51 39.24 -1.97
N ALA A 136 -6.65 38.72 -3.20
CA ALA A 136 -7.93 38.43 -3.81
C ALA A 136 -8.56 37.11 -3.32
N VAL A 137 -7.81 36.26 -2.61
CA VAL A 137 -8.24 34.94 -2.14
C VAL A 137 -8.37 34.97 -0.61
N ARG A 138 -9.56 34.63 -0.11
CA ARG A 138 -9.84 34.43 1.32
C ARG A 138 -10.04 32.94 1.57
N VAL A 139 -9.27 32.37 2.49
CA VAL A 139 -9.43 30.97 2.91
C VAL A 139 -10.20 30.89 4.21
N GLU A 140 -11.27 30.09 4.26
CA GLU A 140 -12.06 29.86 5.47
C GLU A 140 -12.08 28.37 5.81
N VAL A 141 -11.54 28.00 6.97
CA VAL A 141 -11.52 26.61 7.42
C VAL A 141 -12.75 26.32 8.28
N HIS A 142 -13.44 25.22 7.99
CA HIS A 142 -14.59 24.72 8.73
C HIS A 142 -14.26 23.34 9.30
N PRO A 143 -14.02 23.20 10.61
CA PRO A 143 -13.76 21.93 11.28
C PRO A 143 -15.05 21.11 11.40
N ALA A 144 -15.61 20.69 10.28
CA ALA A 144 -16.92 20.07 10.18
C ALA A 144 -16.98 19.03 9.06
N ARG A 145 -17.83 18.04 9.24
CA ARG A 145 -18.17 17.07 8.18
C ARG A 145 -19.19 17.68 7.24
N ALA A 146 -18.93 17.66 5.93
CA ALA A 146 -19.98 17.88 4.92
C ALA A 146 -20.92 16.66 4.88
N VAL A 147 -22.24 16.91 4.91
CA VAL A 147 -23.26 15.85 5.00
C VAL A 147 -24.25 15.84 3.84
N ARG A 148 -24.40 16.96 3.12
CA ARG A 148 -25.26 17.04 1.94
C ARG A 148 -24.71 18.06 0.95
N LEU A 149 -24.79 17.73 -0.33
CA LEU A 149 -24.46 18.60 -1.46
C LEU A 149 -25.70 18.65 -2.35
N ASP A 150 -26.21 19.85 -2.59
CA ASP A 150 -27.40 20.10 -3.39
C ASP A 150 -27.04 21.06 -4.54
N ASP A 151 -27.56 20.79 -5.75
CA ASP A 151 -27.40 21.67 -6.91
C ASP A 151 -28.63 22.58 -7.06
N ALA A 152 -28.40 23.87 -7.29
CA ALA A 152 -29.43 24.84 -7.59
C ALA A 152 -29.68 24.94 -9.11
N PRO A 153 -30.89 25.38 -9.55
CA PRO A 153 -31.22 25.50 -10.97
C PRO A 153 -30.30 26.44 -11.77
N ASP A 154 -29.64 27.38 -11.11
CA ASP A 154 -28.69 28.31 -11.73
C ASP A 154 -27.26 27.75 -11.85
N GLY A 155 -27.07 26.47 -11.50
CA GLY A 155 -25.78 25.78 -11.54
C GLY A 155 -24.89 26.02 -10.32
N ARG A 156 -25.32 26.84 -9.34
CA ARG A 156 -24.61 26.98 -8.07
C ARG A 156 -24.89 25.79 -7.15
N GLN A 157 -24.01 25.60 -6.19
CA GLN A 157 -24.09 24.48 -5.27
C GLN A 157 -24.25 24.96 -3.83
N THR A 158 -24.91 24.13 -3.03
CA THR A 158 -25.12 24.36 -1.60
C THR A 158 -24.57 23.18 -0.81
N LEU A 159 -23.67 23.45 0.13
CA LEU A 159 -23.04 22.44 0.97
C LEU A 159 -23.54 22.56 2.42
N THR A 160 -24.22 21.52 2.90
CA THR A 160 -24.68 21.45 4.30
C THR A 160 -23.63 20.74 5.16
N LEU A 161 -23.30 21.35 6.29
CA LEU A 161 -22.35 20.81 7.27
C LEU A 161 -23.08 20.12 8.43
N ALA A 162 -22.44 19.14 9.07
CA ALA A 162 -22.96 18.42 10.23
C ALA A 162 -23.27 19.34 11.43
N THR A 163 -22.72 20.56 11.45
CA THR A 163 -23.00 21.59 12.45
C THR A 163 -24.34 22.30 12.23
N GLY A 164 -25.06 21.99 11.13
CA GLY A 164 -26.27 22.70 10.70
C GLY A 164 -25.99 23.95 9.87
N ARG A 165 -24.73 24.38 9.74
CA ARG A 165 -24.35 25.49 8.86
C ARG A 165 -24.49 25.08 7.38
N THR A 166 -25.00 25.99 6.57
CA THR A 166 -25.08 25.84 5.12
C THR A 166 -24.15 26.84 4.44
N LEU A 167 -23.39 26.37 3.44
CA LEU A 167 -22.58 27.20 2.55
C LEU A 167 -23.30 27.28 1.20
N GLU A 168 -23.92 28.41 0.90
CA GLU A 168 -24.76 28.61 -0.28
C GLU A 168 -24.01 29.34 -1.41
N GLY A 169 -24.55 29.26 -2.63
CA GLY A 169 -24.09 30.05 -3.76
C GLY A 169 -22.69 29.69 -4.27
N LEU A 170 -22.20 28.48 -3.96
CA LEU A 170 -20.89 27.99 -4.35
C LEU A 170 -20.84 27.80 -5.87
N ALA A 171 -19.81 28.34 -6.51
CA ALA A 171 -19.57 28.14 -7.94
C ALA A 171 -19.10 26.72 -8.24
N ALA A 172 -18.43 26.07 -7.29
CA ALA A 172 -18.00 24.68 -7.39
C ALA A 172 -17.71 24.07 -6.00
N VAL A 173 -17.87 22.75 -5.90
CA VAL A 173 -17.47 21.93 -4.76
C VAL A 173 -16.50 20.84 -5.23
N VAL A 174 -15.29 20.85 -4.67
CA VAL A 174 -14.26 19.85 -4.95
C VAL A 174 -14.28 18.78 -3.86
N LEU A 175 -14.60 17.54 -4.23
CA LEU A 175 -14.62 16.40 -3.32
C LEU A 175 -13.22 15.74 -3.22
N ALA A 176 -12.40 16.23 -2.31
CA ALA A 176 -11.04 15.73 -2.02
C ALA A 176 -11.01 14.74 -0.83
N GLN A 177 -12.01 13.86 -0.74
CA GLN A 177 -12.34 13.08 0.47
C GLN A 177 -11.39 11.89 0.77
N GLY A 178 -10.41 11.61 -0.10
CA GLY A 178 -9.47 10.51 0.09
C GLY A 178 -10.14 9.13 0.07
N HIS A 179 -9.78 8.27 1.04
CA HIS A 179 -10.36 6.94 1.18
C HIS A 179 -11.59 6.97 2.09
N LEU A 180 -12.74 6.54 1.56
CA LEU A 180 -13.99 6.45 2.30
C LEU A 180 -14.11 5.07 3.00
N PRO A 181 -14.84 5.00 4.13
CA PRO A 181 -15.17 3.72 4.76
C PRO A 181 -15.82 2.76 3.77
N THR A 182 -15.31 1.53 3.70
CA THR A 182 -15.85 0.50 2.81
C THR A 182 -17.08 -0.16 3.44
N VAL A 183 -18.13 -0.34 2.65
CA VAL A 183 -19.29 -1.13 3.07
C VAL A 183 -18.89 -2.60 3.12
N ALA A 184 -19.22 -3.29 4.22
CA ALA A 184 -18.86 -4.69 4.40
C ALA A 184 -19.52 -5.58 3.34
N ASP A 185 -18.70 -6.33 2.60
CA ASP A 185 -19.17 -7.32 1.65
C ASP A 185 -19.86 -8.51 2.37
N PRO A 186 -20.54 -9.43 1.64
CA PRO A 186 -21.18 -10.59 2.26
C PRO A 186 -20.23 -11.48 3.07
N ALA A 187 -18.96 -11.60 2.70
CA ALA A 187 -17.99 -12.43 3.42
C ALA A 187 -17.58 -11.77 4.75
N ALA A 188 -17.32 -10.46 4.74
CA ALA A 188 -17.03 -9.67 5.94
C ALA A 188 -18.22 -9.67 6.91
N ARG A 189 -19.45 -9.52 6.41
CA ARG A 189 -20.67 -9.63 7.23
C ARG A 189 -20.84 -11.00 7.85
N ARG A 190 -20.60 -12.08 7.09
CA ARG A 190 -20.64 -13.46 7.62
C ARG A 190 -19.62 -13.67 8.73
N LEU A 191 -18.38 -13.20 8.54
CA LEU A 191 -17.32 -13.34 9.55
C LEU A 191 -17.67 -12.58 10.85
N ALA A 192 -18.18 -11.36 10.73
CA ALA A 192 -18.63 -10.57 11.89
C ALA A 192 -19.81 -11.24 12.61
N ALA A 193 -20.78 -11.78 11.87
CA ALA A 193 -21.91 -12.51 12.44
C ALA A 193 -21.47 -13.80 13.16
N GLN A 194 -20.52 -14.54 12.59
CA GLN A 194 -19.93 -15.71 13.25
C GLN A 194 -19.22 -15.32 14.54
N ALA A 195 -18.44 -14.24 14.52
CA ALA A 195 -17.76 -13.75 15.71
C ALA A 195 -18.76 -13.45 16.84
N ALA A 196 -19.81 -12.70 16.53
CA ALA A 196 -20.86 -12.36 17.49
C ALA A 196 -21.57 -13.60 18.05
N ARG A 197 -21.93 -14.57 17.19
CA ARG A 197 -22.59 -15.82 17.62
C ARG A 197 -21.74 -16.66 18.57
N HIS A 198 -20.42 -16.63 18.41
CA HIS A 198 -19.50 -17.42 19.23
C HIS A 198 -18.85 -16.61 20.36
N GLY A 199 -19.28 -15.36 20.60
CA GLY A 199 -18.68 -14.50 21.63
C GLY A 199 -17.22 -14.15 21.37
N LEU A 200 -16.78 -14.20 20.11
CA LEU A 200 -15.39 -13.98 19.70
C LEU A 200 -15.13 -12.50 19.41
N ARG A 201 -13.95 -12.04 19.82
CA ARG A 201 -13.43 -10.74 19.40
C ARG A 201 -13.12 -10.78 17.90
N HIS A 202 -13.69 -9.84 17.14
CA HIS A 202 -13.38 -9.62 15.73
C HIS A 202 -13.22 -8.12 15.46
N ILE A 203 -12.05 -7.76 14.96
CA ILE A 203 -11.75 -6.40 14.53
C ILE A 203 -11.90 -6.38 13.00
N PRO A 204 -12.87 -5.63 12.44
CA PRO A 204 -13.05 -5.56 11.00
C PRO A 204 -11.89 -4.82 10.30
N PRO A 205 -11.72 -4.96 8.98
CA PRO A 205 -10.72 -4.20 8.23
C PRO A 205 -10.85 -2.70 8.46
N ALA A 206 -9.77 -2.08 8.95
CA ALA A 206 -9.68 -0.65 9.20
C ALA A 206 -8.23 -0.19 9.01
N ASN A 207 -8.00 1.13 9.01
CA ASN A 207 -6.65 1.68 9.12
C ASN A 207 -6.07 1.27 10.49
N PRO A 208 -4.90 0.62 10.56
CA PRO A 208 -4.28 0.19 11.82
C PRO A 208 -4.16 1.32 12.86
N ALA A 209 -3.99 2.57 12.41
CA ALA A 209 -3.91 3.74 13.28
C ALA A 209 -5.24 4.15 13.95
N ASP A 210 -6.36 3.61 13.48
CA ASP A 210 -7.72 3.91 13.95
C ASP A 210 -8.29 2.78 14.84
N VAL A 211 -7.53 1.70 15.07
CA VAL A 211 -7.99 0.52 15.79
C VAL A 211 -7.47 0.54 17.22
N ASP A 212 -8.37 0.36 18.19
CA ASP A 212 -7.98 0.10 19.58
C ASP A 212 -7.55 -1.36 19.74
N LEU A 213 -6.25 -1.55 19.95
CA LEU A 213 -5.62 -2.85 20.18
C LEU A 213 -5.30 -3.09 21.66
N SER A 214 -5.60 -2.14 22.56
CA SER A 214 -5.34 -2.26 24.00
C SER A 214 -6.03 -3.45 24.68
N PRO A 215 -7.22 -3.93 24.23
CA PRO A 215 -7.88 -5.07 24.88
C PRO A 215 -7.19 -6.42 24.67
N LEU A 216 -6.21 -6.51 23.75
CA LEU A 216 -5.47 -7.74 23.48
C LEU A 216 -4.45 -7.99 24.60
N ALA A 217 -4.58 -9.13 25.30
CA ALA A 217 -3.74 -9.47 26.44
C ALA A 217 -2.38 -10.04 26.01
N PRO A 218 -1.34 -9.91 26.86
CA PRO A 218 -0.08 -10.63 26.66
C PRO A 218 -0.31 -12.14 26.50
N GLY A 219 0.37 -12.76 25.53
CA GLY A 219 0.23 -14.19 25.23
C GLY A 219 -1.11 -14.63 24.60
N GLU A 220 -2.10 -13.74 24.47
CA GLU A 220 -3.38 -14.04 23.81
C GLU A 220 -3.12 -14.47 22.35
N PRO A 221 -3.67 -15.61 21.89
CA PRO A 221 -3.63 -15.99 20.48
C PRO A 221 -4.39 -14.99 19.62
N VAL A 222 -3.70 -14.28 18.72
CA VAL A 222 -4.29 -13.27 17.83
C VAL A 222 -4.04 -13.64 16.38
N LEU A 223 -5.12 -13.76 15.60
CA LEU A 223 -5.05 -14.05 14.17
C LEU A 223 -5.14 -12.76 13.33
N LEU A 224 -4.09 -12.47 12.56
CA LEU A 224 -4.05 -11.42 11.55
C LEU A 224 -4.36 -12.01 10.17
N ARG A 225 -5.56 -11.73 9.66
CA ARG A 225 -6.02 -12.19 8.34
C ARG A 225 -5.58 -11.21 7.24
N GLY A 226 -4.38 -11.41 6.73
CA GLY A 226 -3.77 -10.63 5.65
C GLY A 226 -2.28 -10.43 5.90
N LEU A 227 -1.50 -10.34 4.83
CA LEU A 227 -0.04 -10.10 4.87
C LEU A 227 0.35 -8.94 3.93
N GLY A 228 -0.56 -7.97 3.74
CA GLY A 228 -0.30 -6.74 2.97
C GLY A 228 0.31 -5.64 3.85
N LEU A 229 0.37 -4.39 3.36
CA LEU A 229 1.00 -3.29 4.11
C LEU A 229 0.45 -3.10 5.54
N ASN A 230 -0.87 -3.14 5.72
CA ASN A 230 -1.49 -2.99 7.05
C ASN A 230 -1.07 -4.10 8.05
N PHE A 231 -0.60 -5.26 7.57
CA PHE A 231 -0.09 -6.31 8.45
C PHE A 231 1.18 -5.85 9.17
N PHE A 232 2.08 -5.15 8.48
CA PHE A 232 3.32 -4.65 9.07
C PHE A 232 3.08 -3.54 10.11
N ASP A 233 2.02 -2.75 9.93
CA ASP A 233 1.58 -1.80 10.94
C ASP A 233 1.08 -2.52 12.20
N HIS A 234 0.21 -3.52 12.05
CA HIS A 234 -0.26 -4.32 13.20
C HIS A 234 0.89 -5.08 13.86
N MET A 235 1.83 -5.58 13.07
CA MET A 235 3.06 -6.20 13.57
C MET A 235 3.79 -5.21 14.49
N ALA A 236 4.05 -3.99 14.06
CA ALA A 236 4.73 -2.98 14.87
C ALA A 236 3.93 -2.56 16.12
N LEU A 237 2.61 -2.36 15.97
CA LEU A 237 1.71 -1.97 17.07
C LEU A 237 1.54 -3.08 18.14
N LEU A 238 1.64 -4.34 17.75
CA LEU A 238 1.50 -5.48 18.67
C LEU A 238 2.85 -5.97 19.22
N THR A 239 3.96 -5.37 18.80
CA THR A 239 5.32 -5.78 19.19
C THR A 239 6.11 -4.58 19.75
N THR A 240 6.72 -3.75 18.91
CA THR A 240 7.52 -2.61 19.33
C THR A 240 6.73 -1.61 20.17
N ALA A 241 5.49 -1.27 19.78
CA ALA A 241 4.65 -0.36 20.56
C ALA A 241 4.23 -0.95 21.92
N ARG A 242 4.43 -2.27 22.11
CA ARG A 242 4.26 -2.96 23.40
C ARG A 242 5.59 -3.14 24.14
N GLY A 243 6.68 -2.55 23.67
CA GLY A 243 7.96 -2.43 24.36
C GLY A 243 9.00 -3.48 24.00
N GLY A 244 8.71 -4.41 23.09
CA GLY A 244 9.74 -5.29 22.57
C GLY A 244 10.71 -4.52 21.67
N ARG A 245 11.93 -5.05 21.49
CA ARG A 245 13.03 -4.32 20.87
C ARG A 245 13.75 -5.17 19.84
N TYR A 246 14.25 -4.55 18.79
CA TYR A 246 15.13 -5.19 17.81
C TYR A 246 16.58 -4.82 18.11
N GLU A 247 17.44 -5.83 18.24
CA GLU A 247 18.88 -5.67 18.40
C GLU A 247 19.57 -6.07 17.09
N ARG A 248 20.42 -5.19 16.56
CA ARG A 248 21.25 -5.51 15.40
C ARG A 248 22.43 -6.36 15.84
N THR A 249 22.61 -7.51 15.21
CA THR A 249 23.76 -8.41 15.44
C THR A 249 24.50 -8.65 14.12
N ALA A 250 25.68 -9.27 14.19
CA ALA A 250 26.43 -9.68 13.00
C ALA A 250 25.66 -10.68 12.11
N ARG A 251 24.63 -11.36 12.64
CA ARG A 251 23.81 -12.33 11.91
C ARG A 251 22.46 -11.76 11.45
N GLY A 252 22.20 -10.47 11.67
CA GLY A 252 20.93 -9.82 11.36
C GLY A 252 20.20 -9.30 12.61
N LEU A 253 18.92 -8.95 12.46
CA LEU A 253 18.09 -8.47 13.56
C LEU A 253 17.66 -9.63 14.46
N VAL A 254 17.78 -9.43 15.77
CA VAL A 254 17.23 -10.32 16.80
C VAL A 254 16.15 -9.56 17.55
N TYR A 255 14.97 -10.15 17.70
CA TYR A 255 13.89 -9.55 18.47
C TYR A 255 13.97 -9.98 19.95
N ARG A 256 13.84 -9.01 20.86
CA ARG A 256 13.73 -9.19 22.31
C ARG A 256 12.30 -8.89 22.74
N PRO A 257 11.49 -9.93 23.06
CA PRO A 257 10.14 -9.73 23.57
C PRO A 257 10.16 -8.99 24.90
N SER A 258 9.18 -8.12 25.11
CA SER A 258 8.92 -7.48 26.40
C SER A 258 8.07 -8.34 27.33
N GLY A 259 7.40 -9.36 26.79
CA GLY A 259 6.41 -10.18 27.50
C GLY A 259 5.01 -9.56 27.50
N ARG A 260 4.80 -8.42 26.83
CA ARG A 260 3.48 -7.77 26.67
C ARG A 260 2.82 -8.05 25.32
N GLU A 261 3.54 -8.72 24.43
CA GLU A 261 3.08 -9.09 23.10
C GLU A 261 2.02 -10.20 23.19
N PRO A 262 0.96 -10.15 22.36
CA PRO A 262 0.15 -11.34 22.11
C PRO A 262 0.94 -12.39 21.32
N LYS A 263 0.44 -13.63 21.27
CA LYS A 263 0.95 -14.66 20.38
C LYS A 263 0.32 -14.50 19.00
N LEU A 264 1.11 -14.06 18.01
CA LEU A 264 0.60 -13.73 16.69
C LEU A 264 0.56 -14.94 15.77
N TYR A 265 -0.59 -15.12 15.11
CA TYR A 265 -0.78 -15.98 13.96
C TYR A 265 -1.15 -15.12 12.77
N ALA A 266 -0.59 -15.37 11.59
CA ALA A 266 -0.91 -14.59 10.41
C ALA A 266 -1.02 -15.46 9.17
N GLY A 267 -1.82 -15.03 8.20
CA GLY A 267 -1.91 -15.72 6.92
C GLY A 267 -2.69 -14.94 5.89
N SER A 268 -2.58 -15.35 4.63
CA SER A 268 -3.26 -14.70 3.52
C SER A 268 -3.64 -15.72 2.44
N ARG A 269 -4.35 -15.27 1.40
CA ARG A 269 -4.59 -16.10 0.21
C ARG A 269 -3.28 -16.58 -0.43
N ARG A 270 -2.25 -15.73 -0.44
CA ARG A 270 -0.93 -16.04 -1.04
C ARG A 270 0.02 -16.73 -0.08
N GLY A 271 -0.23 -16.69 1.23
CA GLY A 271 0.61 -17.31 2.27
C GLY A 271 1.89 -16.55 2.62
N ILE A 272 2.37 -15.69 1.72
CA ILE A 272 3.58 -14.88 1.89
C ILE A 272 3.24 -13.38 1.96
N PRO A 273 4.06 -12.57 2.66
CA PRO A 273 3.86 -11.13 2.73
C PRO A 273 4.25 -10.42 1.43
N TYR A 274 3.82 -9.16 1.28
CA TYR A 274 4.29 -8.30 0.19
C TYR A 274 5.82 -8.22 0.19
N GLN A 275 6.41 -8.17 -1.01
CA GLN A 275 7.86 -8.12 -1.16
C GLN A 275 8.43 -6.78 -0.70
N ALA A 276 9.59 -6.77 -0.05
CA ALA A 276 10.32 -5.55 0.25
C ALA A 276 10.52 -4.71 -1.02
N ARG A 277 10.42 -3.40 -0.85
CA ARG A 277 10.95 -2.47 -1.86
C ARG A 277 12.47 -2.59 -1.91
N GLY A 278 13.04 -2.42 -3.09
CA GLY A 278 14.47 -2.16 -3.21
C GLY A 278 14.85 -0.88 -2.48
N ASP A 279 16.02 -0.88 -1.85
CA ASP A 279 16.58 0.34 -1.26
C ASP A 279 16.71 1.41 -2.35
N ASN A 280 16.40 2.65 -2.02
CA ASN A 280 16.33 3.71 -3.02
C ASN A 280 17.73 4.02 -3.56
N ALA A 281 17.92 3.81 -4.86
CA ALA A 281 19.12 4.16 -5.62
C ALA A 281 18.80 5.07 -6.82
N LYS A 282 17.52 5.45 -6.99
CA LYS A 282 17.03 6.36 -8.04
C LYS A 282 17.10 7.84 -7.64
N GLY A 283 17.45 8.13 -6.39
CA GLY A 283 17.39 9.48 -5.83
C GLY A 283 15.94 10.01 -5.72
N PRO A 284 15.75 11.33 -5.66
CA PRO A 284 14.44 11.95 -5.45
C PRO A 284 13.50 11.89 -6.66
N TYR A 285 14.03 11.92 -7.88
CA TYR A 285 13.23 12.08 -9.11
C TYR A 285 13.35 10.92 -10.10
N GLY A 286 14.28 9.98 -9.90
CA GLY A 286 14.50 8.90 -10.83
C GLY A 286 13.30 7.96 -10.92
N ARG A 287 12.88 7.64 -12.15
CA ARG A 287 11.84 6.66 -12.47
C ARG A 287 12.11 5.99 -13.81
N HIS A 288 11.52 4.82 -14.03
CA HIS A 288 11.45 4.19 -15.34
C HIS A 288 10.68 5.08 -16.32
N ARG A 289 11.24 5.29 -17.52
CA ARG A 289 10.52 5.90 -18.65
C ARG A 289 10.01 4.77 -19.55
N PRO A 290 8.71 4.70 -19.83
CA PRO A 290 8.14 3.65 -20.67
C PRO A 290 8.82 3.57 -22.04
N LEU A 291 9.12 2.34 -22.48
CA LEU A 291 9.69 2.02 -23.79
C LEU A 291 8.60 1.59 -24.78
N LEU A 292 7.52 0.98 -24.28
CA LEU A 292 6.40 0.42 -25.05
C LEU A 292 5.08 1.14 -24.77
N LEU A 293 4.83 1.54 -23.52
CA LEU A 293 3.64 2.32 -23.15
C LEU A 293 3.86 3.81 -23.45
N THR A 294 4.17 4.12 -24.71
CA THR A 294 4.39 5.49 -25.19
C THR A 294 3.07 6.26 -25.30
N ASP A 295 3.16 7.59 -25.40
CA ASP A 295 1.99 8.45 -25.58
C ASP A 295 1.14 8.06 -26.78
N GLU A 296 1.77 7.66 -27.89
CA GLU A 296 1.09 7.17 -29.09
C GLU A 296 0.30 5.88 -28.81
N VAL A 297 0.92 4.92 -28.11
CA VAL A 297 0.28 3.65 -27.75
C VAL A 297 -0.89 3.89 -26.80
N MET A 298 -0.72 4.75 -25.80
CA MET A 298 -1.78 5.13 -24.88
C MET A 298 -2.94 5.82 -25.60
N ALA A 299 -2.65 6.79 -26.47
CA ALA A 299 -3.65 7.51 -27.26
C ALA A 299 -4.44 6.56 -28.19
N ARG A 300 -3.77 5.55 -28.77
CA ARG A 300 -4.43 4.53 -29.59
C ARG A 300 -5.41 3.67 -28.77
N PHE A 301 -5.02 3.24 -27.56
CA PHE A 301 -5.95 2.52 -26.68
C PHE A 301 -7.15 3.39 -26.29
N ARG A 302 -6.91 4.67 -25.99
CA ARG A 302 -7.99 5.62 -25.68
C ARG A 302 -8.95 5.80 -26.83
N LYS A 303 -8.44 6.09 -28.03
CA LYS A 303 -9.25 6.26 -29.23
C LYS A 303 -10.16 5.05 -29.48
N ARG A 304 -9.64 3.83 -29.31
CA ARG A 304 -10.41 2.59 -29.43
C ARG A 304 -11.47 2.44 -28.36
N ALA A 305 -11.15 2.74 -27.10
CA ALA A 305 -12.13 2.71 -26.02
C ALA A 305 -13.28 3.71 -26.26
N ASP A 306 -12.96 4.92 -26.69
CA ASP A 306 -13.93 5.97 -26.97
C ASP A 306 -14.81 5.66 -28.20
N SER A 307 -14.32 4.82 -29.13
CA SER A 307 -15.11 4.30 -30.26
C SER A 307 -15.88 3.01 -29.97
N GLY A 308 -15.92 2.55 -28.70
CA GLY A 308 -16.65 1.35 -28.29
C GLY A 308 -15.88 0.02 -28.46
N GLU A 309 -14.61 0.07 -28.84
CA GLU A 309 -13.72 -1.09 -29.02
C GLU A 309 -12.66 -1.17 -27.91
N ALA A 310 -13.11 -1.04 -26.66
CA ALA A 310 -12.22 -0.97 -25.51
C ALA A 310 -11.29 -2.20 -25.40
N PRO A 311 -9.99 -2.00 -25.14
CA PRO A 311 -9.01 -3.08 -25.13
C PRO A 311 -9.21 -4.06 -23.96
N ASP A 312 -8.72 -5.29 -24.14
CA ASP A 312 -8.57 -6.25 -23.05
C ASP A 312 -7.24 -6.04 -22.31
N PHE A 313 -7.29 -5.94 -20.98
CA PHE A 313 -6.12 -5.64 -20.18
C PHE A 313 -5.11 -6.79 -20.20
N LEU A 314 -5.56 -8.04 -20.13
CA LEU A 314 -4.65 -9.17 -20.03
C LEU A 314 -4.06 -9.53 -21.40
N ALA A 315 -4.85 -9.40 -22.47
CA ALA A 315 -4.42 -9.76 -23.81
C ALA A 315 -3.61 -8.65 -24.52
N GLU A 316 -3.90 -7.37 -24.27
CA GLU A 316 -3.33 -6.27 -25.06
C GLU A 316 -2.42 -5.32 -24.26
N ILE A 317 -2.74 -5.05 -23.00
CA ILE A 317 -1.99 -4.08 -22.17
C ILE A 317 -0.92 -4.78 -21.33
N TRP A 318 -1.28 -5.87 -20.67
CA TRP A 318 -0.39 -6.63 -19.81
C TRP A 318 0.89 -7.10 -20.52
N PRO A 319 0.87 -7.61 -21.78
CA PRO A 319 2.10 -8.01 -22.45
C PRO A 319 3.10 -6.85 -22.57
N LEU A 320 2.64 -5.62 -22.77
CA LEU A 320 3.49 -4.43 -22.81
C LEU A 320 4.10 -4.14 -21.44
N VAL A 321 3.27 -4.16 -20.38
CA VAL A 321 3.75 -3.98 -18.98
C VAL A 321 4.76 -5.06 -18.60
N ALA A 322 4.48 -6.31 -18.95
CA ALA A 322 5.36 -7.44 -18.67
C ALA A 322 6.70 -7.26 -19.37
N LYS A 323 6.70 -6.80 -20.63
CA LYS A 323 7.93 -6.58 -21.39
C LYS A 323 8.76 -5.42 -20.86
N GLU A 324 8.15 -4.35 -20.42
CA GLU A 324 8.86 -3.25 -19.74
C GLU A 324 9.61 -3.75 -18.51
N VAL A 325 8.95 -4.57 -17.69
CA VAL A 325 9.53 -5.16 -16.47
C VAL A 325 10.66 -6.13 -16.82
N GLU A 326 10.43 -7.03 -17.78
CA GLU A 326 11.41 -8.04 -18.18
C GLU A 326 12.65 -7.43 -18.85
N THR A 327 12.48 -6.38 -19.65
CA THR A 327 13.59 -5.64 -20.26
C THR A 327 14.52 -5.08 -19.18
N VAL A 328 13.96 -4.38 -18.18
CA VAL A 328 14.76 -3.83 -17.07
C VAL A 328 15.45 -4.96 -16.28
N TYR A 329 14.75 -6.07 -16.04
CA TYR A 329 15.36 -7.22 -15.37
C TYR A 329 16.59 -7.74 -16.12
N TYR A 330 16.46 -8.00 -17.44
CA TYR A 330 17.54 -8.56 -18.23
C TYR A 330 18.68 -7.57 -18.47
N GLU A 331 18.40 -6.29 -18.69
CA GLU A 331 19.44 -5.27 -18.78
C GLU A 331 20.25 -5.18 -17.48
N CYS A 332 19.59 -5.14 -16.32
CA CYS A 332 20.27 -5.15 -15.03
C CYS A 332 21.08 -6.44 -14.80
N LEU A 333 20.54 -7.60 -15.17
CA LEU A 333 21.21 -8.89 -15.05
C LEU A 333 22.50 -8.93 -15.89
N LEU A 334 22.43 -8.52 -17.15
CA LEU A 334 23.56 -8.45 -18.07
C LEU A 334 24.61 -7.44 -17.57
N ASN A 335 24.17 -6.24 -17.15
CA ASN A 335 25.03 -5.20 -16.59
C ASN A 335 25.82 -5.68 -15.37
N ARG A 336 25.17 -6.44 -14.48
CA ARG A 336 25.81 -6.98 -13.28
C ARG A 336 26.83 -8.06 -13.63
N ARG A 337 26.53 -8.92 -14.60
CA ARG A 337 27.45 -9.98 -15.07
C ARG A 337 28.73 -9.40 -15.66
N ASP A 338 28.61 -8.34 -16.47
CA ASP A 338 29.76 -7.68 -17.12
C ASP A 338 30.72 -7.00 -16.12
N ARG A 339 30.24 -6.70 -14.91
CA ARG A 339 31.07 -6.11 -13.83
C ARG A 339 31.82 -7.16 -13.02
N LEU A 340 31.55 -8.45 -13.21
CA LEU A 340 32.23 -9.52 -12.47
C LEU A 340 33.60 -9.81 -13.12
N PRO A 341 34.68 -9.93 -12.33
CA PRO A 341 36.05 -10.12 -12.84
C PRO A 341 36.25 -11.35 -13.73
N GLU A 342 35.38 -12.35 -13.59
CA GLU A 342 35.46 -13.65 -14.28
C GLU A 342 34.93 -13.62 -15.72
N HIS A 343 34.38 -12.49 -16.18
CA HIS A 343 33.85 -12.32 -17.54
C HIS A 343 34.38 -11.03 -18.23
N PRO A 344 35.65 -10.99 -18.68
CA PRO A 344 36.20 -9.85 -19.39
C PRO A 344 35.82 -9.77 -20.89
N ALA A 345 34.77 -10.49 -21.32
CA ALA A 345 34.36 -10.48 -22.73
C ALA A 345 33.60 -9.18 -23.05
N SER A 346 33.94 -8.55 -24.18
CA SER A 346 33.26 -7.35 -24.69
C SER A 346 31.75 -7.47 -24.54
N PRO A 347 31.05 -6.48 -23.94
CA PRO A 347 29.61 -6.58 -23.77
C PRO A 347 28.98 -6.75 -25.16
N PRO A 348 28.03 -7.69 -25.34
CA PRO A 348 27.23 -7.69 -26.54
C PRO A 348 26.53 -6.32 -26.65
N ASP A 349 26.38 -5.80 -27.87
CA ASP A 349 25.83 -4.45 -28.11
C ASP A 349 24.48 -4.29 -27.39
N ARG A 350 24.46 -3.53 -26.27
CA ARG A 350 23.31 -3.44 -25.36
C ARG A 350 22.10 -2.77 -26.02
N PRO A 351 22.26 -1.65 -26.76
CA PRO A 351 21.24 -1.17 -27.68
C PRO A 351 20.65 -2.30 -28.55
N ALA A 352 21.50 -3.16 -29.11
CA ALA A 352 21.03 -4.29 -29.90
C ALA A 352 20.26 -5.33 -29.07
N PHE A 353 20.62 -5.60 -27.81
CA PHE A 353 19.81 -6.47 -26.92
C PHE A 353 18.40 -5.91 -26.76
N ARG A 354 18.30 -4.67 -26.29
CA ARG A 354 17.02 -4.06 -25.93
C ARG A 354 16.09 -4.01 -27.14
N ASP A 355 16.59 -3.53 -28.27
CA ASP A 355 15.78 -3.35 -29.47
C ASP A 355 15.28 -4.70 -30.00
N ARG A 356 16.12 -5.74 -29.97
CA ARG A 356 15.74 -7.10 -30.38
C ARG A 356 14.78 -7.77 -29.40
N PHE A 357 14.98 -7.59 -28.10
CA PHE A 357 14.11 -8.16 -27.07
C PHE A 357 12.73 -7.52 -27.09
N LEU A 358 12.65 -6.19 -27.26
CA LEU A 358 11.37 -5.47 -27.39
C LEU A 358 10.63 -5.81 -28.69
N ALA A 359 11.35 -6.14 -29.77
CA ALA A 359 10.76 -6.56 -31.03
C ALA A 359 10.15 -7.98 -30.98
N ALA A 360 10.63 -8.83 -30.06
CA ALA A 360 10.10 -10.18 -29.88
C ALA A 360 8.82 -10.17 -29.02
N ALA A 361 7.81 -10.94 -29.45
CA ALA A 361 6.56 -11.05 -28.69
C ALA A 361 6.79 -11.80 -27.37
N LEU A 362 6.08 -11.39 -26.32
CA LEU A 362 6.15 -12.02 -25.00
C LEU A 362 5.86 -13.54 -25.08
N GLY A 363 6.81 -14.35 -24.63
CA GLY A 363 6.74 -15.80 -24.60
C GLY A 363 7.06 -16.48 -25.93
N SER A 364 7.52 -15.74 -26.95
CA SER A 364 7.77 -16.32 -28.28
C SER A 364 9.12 -17.08 -28.34
N PRO A 365 9.29 -18.00 -29.32
CA PRO A 365 10.58 -18.65 -29.57
C PRO A 365 11.69 -17.65 -29.89
N GLU A 366 11.37 -16.56 -30.58
CA GLU A 366 12.32 -15.48 -30.92
C GLU A 366 12.83 -14.79 -29.67
N GLU A 367 11.95 -14.53 -28.70
CA GLU A 367 12.35 -13.97 -27.40
C GLU A 367 13.36 -14.90 -26.71
N SER A 368 13.06 -16.20 -26.68
CA SER A 368 13.97 -17.19 -26.08
C SER A 368 15.31 -17.25 -26.80
N ALA A 369 15.32 -17.16 -28.13
CA ALA A 369 16.54 -17.13 -28.94
C ALA A 369 17.40 -15.89 -28.65
N VAL A 370 16.77 -14.71 -28.47
CA VAL A 370 17.49 -13.50 -28.04
C VAL A 370 18.12 -13.71 -26.66
N LEU A 371 17.38 -14.28 -25.70
CA LEU A 371 17.95 -14.55 -24.37
C LEU A 371 19.13 -15.54 -24.43
N ASP A 372 19.04 -16.58 -25.27
CA ASP A 372 20.13 -17.55 -25.47
C ASP A 372 21.37 -16.91 -26.09
N GLU A 373 21.21 -16.08 -27.12
CA GLU A 373 22.33 -15.40 -27.77
C GLU A 373 23.09 -14.46 -26.83
N PHE A 374 22.37 -13.78 -25.94
CA PHE A 374 22.96 -12.91 -24.92
C PHE A 374 23.38 -13.68 -23.64
N GLY A 375 23.30 -15.02 -23.67
CA GLY A 375 23.80 -15.91 -22.63
C GLY A 375 22.99 -15.90 -21.32
N VAL A 376 21.71 -15.55 -21.36
CA VAL A 376 20.82 -15.59 -20.20
C VAL A 376 20.43 -17.05 -19.91
N ARG A 377 21.00 -17.62 -18.85
CA ARG A 377 20.77 -19.02 -18.46
C ARG A 377 19.31 -19.24 -18.09
N GLY A 378 18.80 -20.45 -18.32
CA GLY A 378 17.40 -20.80 -18.01
C GLY A 378 16.99 -20.54 -16.56
N ALA A 379 17.89 -20.73 -15.59
CA ALA A 379 17.64 -20.42 -14.18
C ALA A 379 17.46 -18.92 -13.91
N ASP A 380 18.15 -18.08 -14.68
CA ASP A 380 18.13 -16.62 -14.60
C ASP A 380 17.01 -16.02 -15.45
N ARG A 381 16.23 -16.81 -16.20
CA ARG A 381 15.11 -16.28 -16.98
C ARG A 381 13.96 -15.87 -16.06
N TRP A 382 13.34 -14.74 -16.38
CA TRP A 382 12.18 -14.22 -15.65
C TRP A 382 10.99 -15.19 -15.73
N SER A 383 10.25 -15.30 -14.64
CA SER A 383 9.03 -16.10 -14.58
C SER A 383 8.01 -15.43 -13.67
N TRP A 384 6.93 -14.93 -14.27
CA TRP A 384 5.80 -14.35 -13.54
C TRP A 384 5.14 -15.34 -12.60
N ASP A 385 5.11 -16.63 -12.97
CA ASP A 385 4.59 -17.68 -12.10
C ASP A 385 5.46 -17.89 -10.88
N ARG A 386 6.79 -18.02 -11.06
CA ARG A 386 7.73 -18.18 -9.94
C ARG A 386 7.73 -16.97 -9.01
N ILE A 387 7.66 -15.77 -9.56
CA ILE A 387 7.68 -14.53 -8.78
C ILE A 387 6.36 -14.31 -8.05
N SER A 388 5.22 -14.66 -8.66
CA SER A 388 3.90 -14.51 -8.04
C SER A 388 3.59 -15.61 -7.01
N ARG A 389 4.13 -16.81 -7.20
CA ARG A 389 3.89 -18.00 -6.36
C ARG A 389 5.21 -18.79 -6.18
N PRO A 390 6.16 -18.28 -5.38
CA PRO A 390 7.49 -18.87 -5.25
C PRO A 390 7.51 -20.25 -4.55
N TYR A 391 6.42 -20.65 -3.92
CA TYR A 391 6.26 -21.98 -3.34
C TYR A 391 5.78 -23.04 -4.35
N THR A 392 5.50 -22.67 -5.60
CA THR A 392 5.07 -23.62 -6.64
C THR A 392 6.16 -24.67 -6.87
N GLY A 393 5.78 -25.95 -6.84
CA GLY A 393 6.73 -27.07 -6.96
C GLY A 393 7.32 -27.55 -5.62
N HIS A 394 7.07 -26.86 -4.51
CA HIS A 394 7.45 -27.33 -3.18
C HIS A 394 6.32 -28.13 -2.50
N THR A 395 6.69 -29.23 -1.86
CA THR A 395 5.84 -29.94 -0.89
C THR A 395 6.37 -29.65 0.50
N PHE A 396 5.50 -29.32 1.45
CA PHE A 396 5.89 -29.00 2.82
C PHE A 396 5.44 -30.10 3.77
N ASP A 397 6.41 -30.78 4.38
CA ASP A 397 6.18 -31.84 5.37
C ASP A 397 5.86 -31.25 6.75
N GLY A 398 4.82 -30.41 6.80
CA GLY A 398 4.31 -29.80 8.01
C GLY A 398 4.77 -28.36 8.27
N PRO A 399 4.34 -27.77 9.41
CA PRO A 399 4.53 -26.35 9.68
C PRO A 399 5.99 -25.93 9.85
N ALA A 400 6.86 -26.83 10.31
CA ALA A 400 8.29 -26.57 10.46
C ALA A 400 8.99 -26.39 9.10
N ALA A 401 8.68 -27.24 8.12
CA ALA A 401 9.21 -27.13 6.76
C ALA A 401 8.76 -25.81 6.09
N TRP A 402 7.47 -25.47 6.23
CA TRP A 402 6.94 -24.18 5.75
C TRP A 402 7.64 -22.98 6.40
N ARG A 403 7.80 -23.01 7.73
CA ARG A 403 8.47 -21.95 8.47
C ARG A 403 9.93 -21.76 8.02
N SER A 404 10.68 -22.85 7.86
CA SER A 404 12.07 -22.80 7.38
C SER A 404 12.16 -22.22 5.97
N TRP A 405 11.29 -22.65 5.07
CA TRP A 405 11.23 -22.12 3.71
C TRP A 405 10.86 -20.63 3.70
N LEU A 406 9.86 -20.22 4.49
CA LEU A 406 9.45 -18.83 4.57
C LEU A 406 10.59 -17.94 5.10
N LEU A 407 11.29 -18.37 6.14
CA LEU A 407 12.45 -17.64 6.67
C LEU A 407 13.54 -17.47 5.61
N ALA A 408 13.86 -18.53 4.85
CA ALA A 408 14.81 -18.44 3.74
C ALA A 408 14.34 -17.43 2.68
N ARG A 409 13.05 -17.47 2.32
CA ARG A 409 12.47 -16.55 1.33
C ARG A 409 12.48 -15.09 1.79
N LEU A 410 12.19 -14.82 3.07
CA LEU A 410 12.23 -13.46 3.62
C LEU A 410 13.65 -12.90 3.64
N ARG A 411 14.65 -13.72 3.96
CA ARG A 411 16.07 -13.32 3.90
C ARG A 411 16.51 -13.02 2.47
N GLU A 412 16.19 -13.90 1.52
CA GLU A 412 16.46 -13.67 0.11
C GLU A 412 15.78 -12.38 -0.39
N ASP A 413 14.53 -12.12 0.01
CA ASP A 413 13.82 -10.89 -0.37
C ASP A 413 14.50 -9.63 0.18
N ALA A 414 15.00 -9.68 1.42
CA ALA A 414 15.77 -8.60 2.03
C ALA A 414 17.14 -8.41 1.36
N GLU A 415 17.84 -9.48 1.01
CA GLU A 415 19.11 -9.43 0.26
C GLU A 415 18.91 -8.80 -1.13
N GLN A 416 17.86 -9.21 -1.85
CA GLN A 416 17.51 -8.60 -3.13
C GLN A 416 17.13 -7.13 -2.99
N ALA A 417 16.44 -6.76 -1.91
CA ALA A 417 16.15 -5.37 -1.59
C ALA A 417 17.40 -4.52 -1.34
N ALA A 418 18.41 -5.08 -0.68
CA ALA A 418 19.68 -4.41 -0.41
C ALA A 418 20.52 -4.14 -1.67
N LEU A 419 20.26 -4.86 -2.78
CA LEU A 419 20.88 -4.55 -4.08
C LEU A 419 20.33 -3.26 -4.72
N GLY A 420 19.32 -2.65 -4.13
CA GLY A 420 18.70 -1.41 -4.57
C GLY A 420 17.75 -1.56 -5.76
N ASN A 421 17.02 -0.50 -6.08
CA ASN A 421 16.05 -0.44 -7.18
C ASN A 421 16.63 0.03 -8.54
N VAL A 422 17.95 -0.01 -8.69
CA VAL A 422 18.67 0.30 -9.95
C VAL A 422 19.58 -0.86 -10.33
N GLU A 423 20.51 -1.24 -9.46
CA GLU A 423 21.50 -2.29 -9.78
C GLU A 423 20.98 -3.71 -9.53
N GLY A 424 20.07 -3.88 -8.57
CA GLY A 424 19.44 -5.16 -8.25
C GLY A 424 18.42 -5.56 -9.32
N PRO A 425 18.67 -6.62 -10.13
CA PRO A 425 17.82 -6.93 -11.28
C PRO A 425 16.35 -7.16 -10.90
N LEU A 426 16.09 -7.92 -9.82
CA LEU A 426 14.74 -8.21 -9.38
C LEU A 426 14.00 -6.95 -8.92
N LYS A 427 14.63 -6.13 -8.07
CA LYS A 427 13.95 -4.98 -7.46
C LYS A 427 13.84 -3.79 -8.41
N ALA A 428 14.81 -3.60 -9.31
CA ALA A 428 14.70 -2.63 -10.41
C ALA A 428 13.49 -2.96 -11.30
N ALA A 429 13.36 -4.23 -11.70
CA ALA A 429 12.25 -4.70 -12.53
C ALA A 429 10.89 -4.56 -11.84
N LEU A 430 10.77 -4.95 -10.56
CA LEU A 430 9.50 -4.80 -9.84
C LEU A 430 9.12 -3.34 -9.58
N ASP A 431 10.10 -2.42 -9.48
CA ASP A 431 9.85 -0.99 -9.33
C ASP A 431 9.25 -0.38 -10.61
N VAL A 432 9.45 -0.98 -11.78
CA VAL A 432 8.80 -0.58 -13.05
C VAL A 432 7.27 -0.65 -12.92
N LEU A 433 6.72 -1.66 -12.24
CA LEU A 433 5.27 -1.78 -12.04
C LEU A 433 4.70 -0.61 -11.21
N ARG A 434 5.51 -0.02 -10.33
CA ARG A 434 5.14 1.23 -9.64
C ARG A 434 5.25 2.42 -10.58
N ASP A 435 6.36 2.52 -11.31
CA ASP A 435 6.65 3.66 -12.14
C ASP A 435 5.66 3.77 -13.31
N LEU A 436 5.13 2.66 -13.84
CA LEU A 436 4.13 2.62 -14.93
C LEU A 436 2.68 2.95 -14.49
N ARG A 437 2.43 3.24 -13.21
CA ARG A 437 1.05 3.46 -12.73
C ARG A 437 0.37 4.66 -13.39
N ASN A 438 1.13 5.69 -13.76
CA ASN A 438 0.56 6.90 -14.36
C ASN A 438 0.07 6.59 -15.78
N GLU A 439 0.89 5.90 -16.55
CA GLU A 439 0.61 5.47 -17.92
C GLU A 439 -0.58 4.51 -17.93
N LEU A 440 -0.61 3.55 -17.01
CA LEU A 440 -1.75 2.64 -16.90
C LEU A 440 -3.06 3.37 -16.57
N ARG A 441 -3.05 4.38 -15.69
CA ARG A 441 -4.26 5.18 -15.40
C ARG A 441 -4.79 5.89 -16.63
N LEU A 442 -3.89 6.47 -17.44
CA LEU A 442 -4.25 7.12 -18.70
C LEU A 442 -4.92 6.15 -19.67
N ILE A 443 -4.63 4.85 -19.60
CA ILE A 443 -5.31 3.85 -20.42
C ILE A 443 -6.65 3.41 -19.80
N VAL A 444 -6.68 3.03 -18.52
CA VAL A 444 -7.77 2.21 -17.94
C VAL A 444 -8.89 2.99 -17.25
N ASP A 445 -8.70 4.26 -16.95
CA ASP A 445 -9.71 5.07 -16.26
C ASP A 445 -10.82 5.53 -17.22
N HIS A 446 -11.94 6.03 -16.68
CA HIS A 446 -13.05 6.61 -17.47
C HIS A 446 -13.53 5.73 -18.65
N GLY A 447 -13.80 4.45 -18.40
CA GLY A 447 -14.30 3.54 -19.43
C GLY A 447 -13.23 3.03 -20.41
N GLY A 448 -11.94 3.16 -20.07
CA GLY A 448 -10.83 2.73 -20.92
C GLY A 448 -10.70 1.21 -21.13
N LEU A 449 -11.47 0.40 -20.40
CA LEU A 449 -11.52 -1.06 -20.55
C LEU A 449 -12.98 -1.52 -20.64
N SER A 450 -13.21 -2.67 -21.27
CA SER A 450 -14.48 -3.38 -21.13
C SER A 450 -14.76 -3.72 -19.66
N GLY A 451 -16.04 -3.74 -19.25
CA GLY A 451 -16.40 -4.02 -17.86
C GLY A 451 -15.92 -5.39 -17.35
N ALA A 452 -15.87 -6.39 -18.22
CA ALA A 452 -15.32 -7.71 -17.89
C ALA A 452 -13.80 -7.66 -17.65
N SER A 453 -13.05 -7.03 -18.57
CA SER A 453 -11.60 -6.83 -18.46
C SER A 453 -11.24 -6.02 -17.21
N ARG A 454 -11.97 -4.93 -16.92
CA ARG A 454 -11.78 -4.13 -15.71
C ARG A 454 -11.93 -4.99 -14.45
N ARG A 455 -13.04 -5.73 -14.34
CA ARG A 455 -13.36 -6.53 -13.15
C ARG A 455 -12.39 -7.71 -12.98
N ASP A 456 -12.19 -8.50 -14.02
CA ASP A 456 -11.52 -9.80 -13.90
C ASP A 456 -10.01 -9.69 -14.08
N HIS A 457 -9.54 -8.86 -15.02
CA HIS A 457 -8.11 -8.71 -15.31
C HIS A 457 -7.46 -7.61 -14.48
N LEU A 458 -8.03 -6.40 -14.44
CA LEU A 458 -7.42 -5.31 -13.67
C LEU A 458 -7.65 -5.48 -12.16
N ASP A 459 -8.91 -5.48 -11.71
CA ASP A 459 -9.24 -5.38 -10.29
C ASP A 459 -8.96 -6.70 -9.53
N ARG A 460 -9.28 -7.85 -10.12
CA ARG A 460 -9.16 -9.17 -9.46
C ARG A 460 -7.80 -9.84 -9.63
N TRP A 461 -7.07 -9.55 -10.70
CA TRP A 461 -5.80 -10.20 -11.02
C TRP A 461 -4.60 -9.25 -10.92
N TYR A 462 -4.53 -8.20 -11.74
CA TYR A 462 -3.37 -7.31 -11.82
C TYR A 462 -3.17 -6.47 -10.56
N THR A 463 -4.20 -5.78 -10.06
CA THR A 463 -4.07 -4.90 -8.88
C THR A 463 -3.54 -5.68 -7.65
N PRO A 464 -4.06 -6.87 -7.30
CA PRO A 464 -3.50 -7.69 -6.22
C PRO A 464 -2.10 -8.24 -6.49
N LEU A 465 -1.73 -8.48 -7.75
CA LEU A 465 -0.38 -8.89 -8.15
C LEU A 465 0.59 -7.72 -8.00
N ASN A 466 0.28 -6.57 -8.59
CA ASN A 466 1.07 -5.34 -8.51
C ASN A 466 1.29 -4.92 -7.04
N ALA A 467 0.22 -4.94 -6.24
CA ALA A 467 0.31 -4.62 -4.81
C ALA A 467 1.31 -5.52 -4.07
N PHE A 468 1.28 -6.84 -4.35
CA PHE A 468 2.19 -7.82 -3.77
C PHE A 468 3.65 -7.63 -4.21
N LEU A 469 3.87 -7.21 -5.46
CA LEU A 469 5.19 -7.16 -6.07
C LEU A 469 5.91 -5.81 -5.90
N SER A 470 5.22 -4.68 -6.05
CA SER A 470 5.84 -3.35 -6.15
C SER A 470 5.49 -2.39 -5.01
N ILE A 471 4.46 -2.71 -4.22
CA ILE A 471 3.90 -1.82 -3.18
C ILE A 471 4.12 -2.41 -1.78
N GLY A 472 5.17 -3.19 -1.59
CA GLY A 472 5.46 -3.74 -0.27
C GLY A 472 6.19 -2.78 0.67
N PRO A 473 6.59 -3.27 1.85
CA PRO A 473 7.13 -2.45 2.92
C PRO A 473 8.62 -2.13 2.69
N PRO A 474 9.22 -1.27 3.53
CA PRO A 474 10.68 -1.13 3.62
C PRO A 474 11.35 -2.47 3.91
N ARG A 475 12.57 -2.68 3.40
CA ARG A 475 13.39 -3.87 3.69
C ARG A 475 13.44 -4.21 5.18
N ARG A 476 13.63 -3.18 6.03
CA ARG A 476 13.62 -3.30 7.49
C ARG A 476 12.41 -4.07 8.03
N ARG A 477 11.21 -3.90 7.47
CA ARG A 477 10.01 -4.61 7.95
C ARG A 477 10.04 -6.12 7.64
N ILE A 478 10.71 -6.52 6.56
CA ILE A 478 10.93 -7.93 6.25
C ILE A 478 11.96 -8.54 7.22
N GLU A 479 13.02 -7.80 7.55
CA GLU A 479 13.99 -8.21 8.57
C GLU A 479 13.35 -8.34 9.96
N GLU A 480 12.51 -7.36 10.34
CA GLU A 480 11.75 -7.38 11.59
C GLU A 480 10.78 -8.57 11.66
N MET A 481 10.05 -8.83 10.58
CA MET A 481 9.16 -9.99 10.48
C MET A 481 9.95 -11.31 10.63
N THR A 482 11.13 -11.41 10.01
CA THR A 482 12.02 -12.57 10.14
C THR A 482 12.41 -12.78 11.60
N ALA A 483 12.86 -11.72 12.28
CA ALA A 483 13.27 -11.77 13.69
C ALA A 483 12.10 -12.15 14.63
N LEU A 484 10.88 -11.67 14.36
CA LEU A 484 9.68 -12.03 15.13
C LEU A 484 9.27 -13.48 14.95
N ILE A 485 9.40 -14.00 13.72
CA ILE A 485 9.18 -15.42 13.45
C ILE A 485 10.18 -16.21 14.27
N GLU A 486 11.48 -15.94 14.16
CA GLU A 486 12.57 -16.61 14.89
C GLU A 486 12.38 -16.58 16.41
N ALA A 487 11.99 -15.44 16.98
CA ALA A 487 11.70 -15.27 18.41
C ALA A 487 10.44 -16.03 18.88
N GLY A 488 9.68 -16.63 17.97
CA GLY A 488 8.46 -17.38 18.30
C GLY A 488 7.27 -16.50 18.66
N VAL A 489 7.34 -15.19 18.38
CA VAL A 489 6.22 -14.26 18.61
C VAL A 489 5.20 -14.35 17.47
N LEU A 490 5.66 -14.57 16.24
CA LEU A 490 4.85 -14.67 15.03
C LEU A 490 4.93 -16.06 14.40
N ASP A 491 3.78 -16.68 14.15
CA ASP A 491 3.63 -17.86 13.30
C ASP A 491 2.84 -17.51 12.03
N VAL A 492 3.41 -17.78 10.86
CA VAL A 492 2.76 -17.51 9.57
C VAL A 492 2.26 -18.82 8.97
N LEU A 493 0.97 -18.89 8.67
CA LEU A 493 0.33 -20.03 8.03
C LEU A 493 0.59 -20.03 6.52
N GLY A 494 0.56 -21.23 5.93
CA GLY A 494 0.68 -21.44 4.48
C GLY A 494 -0.39 -20.74 3.64
N PRO A 495 -0.27 -20.81 2.29
CA PRO A 495 -1.22 -20.18 1.37
C PRO A 495 -2.65 -20.69 1.52
N ARG A 496 -3.59 -19.94 0.94
CA ARG A 496 -5.03 -20.20 0.99
C ARG A 496 -5.54 -20.29 2.44
N LEU A 497 -5.23 -19.26 3.25
CA LEU A 497 -5.76 -19.15 4.60
C LEU A 497 -7.29 -19.21 4.60
N GLU A 498 -7.83 -20.17 5.34
CA GLU A 498 -9.24 -20.30 5.69
C GLU A 498 -9.42 -19.98 7.17
N VAL A 499 -10.44 -19.20 7.49
CA VAL A 499 -10.76 -18.80 8.87
C VAL A 499 -12.23 -19.09 9.12
N ARG A 500 -12.50 -19.79 10.22
CA ARG A 500 -13.83 -20.15 10.69
C ARG A 500 -13.89 -20.05 12.21
N ALA A 501 -15.07 -19.76 12.74
CA ALA A 501 -15.34 -19.83 14.17
C ALA A 501 -15.84 -21.24 14.50
N GLU A 502 -15.20 -21.92 15.45
CA GLU A 502 -15.57 -23.27 15.93
C GLU A 502 -15.33 -23.33 17.44
N ASP A 503 -16.26 -23.93 18.20
CA ASP A 503 -16.11 -24.21 19.63
C ASP A 503 -15.61 -23.03 20.50
N GLY A 504 -16.08 -21.81 20.20
CA GLY A 504 -15.69 -20.61 20.94
C GLY A 504 -14.26 -20.14 20.64
N ALA A 505 -13.68 -20.56 19.52
CA ALA A 505 -12.35 -20.17 19.06
C ALA A 505 -12.33 -19.82 17.56
N TRP A 506 -11.32 -19.03 17.16
CA TRP A 506 -10.97 -18.88 15.75
C TRP A 506 -10.10 -20.05 15.32
N VAL A 507 -10.52 -20.76 14.27
CA VAL A 507 -9.74 -21.84 13.66
C VAL A 507 -9.21 -21.37 12.32
N ALA A 508 -7.88 -21.31 12.22
CA ALA A 508 -7.15 -20.93 11.03
C ALA A 508 -6.49 -22.17 10.40
N ARG A 509 -6.72 -22.39 9.11
CA ARG A 509 -6.13 -23.53 8.38
C ARG A 509 -5.55 -23.09 7.04
N SER A 510 -4.49 -23.79 6.62
CA SER A 510 -3.95 -23.73 5.27
C SER A 510 -3.93 -25.15 4.71
N PRO A 511 -4.43 -25.42 3.49
CA PRO A 511 -4.40 -26.77 2.91
C PRO A 511 -2.98 -27.31 2.71
N THR A 512 -1.99 -26.43 2.66
CA THR A 512 -0.56 -26.73 2.45
C THR A 512 0.25 -26.83 3.75
N SER A 513 -0.39 -26.70 4.92
CA SER A 513 0.24 -26.90 6.23
C SER A 513 -0.82 -27.34 7.25
N PRO A 514 -0.67 -28.47 7.96
CA PRO A 514 -1.72 -28.95 8.86
C PRO A 514 -2.07 -27.90 9.94
N ALA A 515 -3.34 -27.88 10.31
CA ALA A 515 -3.96 -26.84 11.15
C ALA A 515 -3.27 -26.69 12.52
N ARG A 516 -3.20 -25.44 13.02
CA ARG A 516 -2.97 -25.15 14.45
C ARG A 516 -4.24 -24.52 15.02
N PRO A 517 -4.85 -25.07 16.08
CA PRO A 517 -5.94 -24.39 16.78
C PRO A 517 -5.40 -23.10 17.42
N CYS A 518 -6.09 -21.97 17.24
CA CYS A 518 -5.84 -20.75 17.99
C CYS A 518 -6.79 -20.74 19.19
N GLY A 519 -6.39 -21.38 20.29
CA GLY A 519 -7.17 -21.41 21.53
C GLY A 519 -6.32 -21.90 22.71
N PRO A 520 -6.67 -21.55 23.96
CA PRO A 520 -6.00 -22.09 25.14
C PRO A 520 -6.21 -23.61 25.18
N SER A 521 -5.12 -24.37 25.02
CA SER A 521 -5.11 -25.82 25.12
C SER A 521 -5.16 -26.25 26.59
N HIS A 522 -6.32 -26.10 27.24
CA HIS A 522 -6.59 -26.69 28.54
C HIS A 522 -7.91 -27.47 28.51
N SER A 523 -7.81 -28.79 28.34
CA SER A 523 -8.64 -29.75 29.07
C SER A 523 -8.09 -31.17 28.94
N SER A 524 -7.07 -31.49 29.74
CA SER A 524 -6.99 -32.82 30.33
C SER A 524 -7.91 -32.82 31.54
N ARG A 525 -9.05 -33.51 31.46
CA ARG A 525 -9.79 -33.95 32.65
C ARG A 525 -9.76 -35.48 32.69
N PRO A 526 -9.24 -36.09 33.77
CA PRO A 526 -9.26 -37.53 33.92
C PRO A 526 -10.67 -38.00 34.26
N ALA A 527 -11.01 -39.18 33.77
CA ALA A 527 -12.22 -39.89 34.12
C ALA A 527 -12.26 -40.15 35.64
N CYS A 528 -13.35 -39.74 36.28
CA CYS A 528 -13.77 -40.31 37.57
C CYS A 528 -15.14 -40.97 37.36
N ARG A 529 -15.13 -42.30 37.44
CA ARG A 529 -16.33 -43.15 37.58
C ARG A 529 -16.91 -42.95 38.98
N ASN A 530 -18.24 -42.81 39.10
CA ASN A 530 -19.07 -43.80 39.82
C ASN A 530 -20.57 -43.45 39.84
N ARG A 531 -21.36 -44.50 39.55
CA ARG A 531 -22.62 -44.94 40.20
C ARG A 531 -23.90 -44.11 39.98
N THR A 532 -24.85 -44.62 39.16
CA THR A 532 -26.08 -45.41 39.50
C THR A 532 -27.11 -44.56 40.27
N CYS A 533 -28.41 -44.44 39.99
CA CYS A 533 -29.47 -45.14 39.24
C CYS A 533 -30.39 -44.05 38.63
N GLY A 534 -31.18 -44.20 37.57
CA GLY A 534 -32.08 -45.30 37.24
C GLY A 534 -33.46 -45.13 37.89
N ALA A 535 -34.31 -44.21 37.40
CA ALA A 535 -35.78 -44.34 37.36
C ALA A 535 -36.43 -43.23 36.49
N PRO A 536 -37.55 -43.50 35.78
CA PRO A 536 -38.00 -42.72 34.62
C PRO A 536 -39.42 -42.12 34.83
N PRO A 537 -40.26 -41.89 33.81
CA PRO A 537 -40.54 -40.56 33.23
C PRO A 537 -42.02 -40.14 33.33
N THR A 538 -42.35 -38.84 33.21
CA THR A 538 -43.72 -38.44 32.82
C THR A 538 -43.82 -37.01 32.26
N ASN A 539 -44.29 -36.96 31.02
CA ASN A 539 -45.37 -36.12 30.48
C ASN A 539 -45.28 -34.58 30.31
N CYS A 540 -45.66 -34.20 29.08
CA CYS A 540 -46.55 -33.12 28.65
C CYS A 540 -46.01 -31.72 28.27
N TRP A 541 -45.98 -31.49 26.94
CA TRP A 541 -46.56 -30.34 26.19
C TRP A 541 -45.93 -28.92 26.36
N PRO A 542 -46.19 -27.96 25.42
CA PRO A 542 -45.16 -27.28 24.64
C PRO A 542 -45.12 -25.74 24.85
N ASP A 543 -44.32 -25.10 23.99
CA ASP A 543 -44.30 -23.68 23.60
C ASP A 543 -43.58 -22.67 24.51
N CYS A 544 -42.42 -22.23 24.04
CA CYS A 544 -42.11 -20.83 23.70
C CYS A 544 -40.84 -20.74 22.86
#